data_AF-A0A0Q0U9W2-F1
#
_entry.id   AF-A0A0Q0U9W2-F1
#
_cell.length_a   1.000
_cell.length_b   1.000
_cell.length_c   1.000
_cell.angle_alpha   90.00
_cell.angle_beta   90.00
_cell.angle_gamma   90.00
#
_symmetry.space_group_name_H-M   'P 1'
#
loop_
_entity.id
_entity.type
_entity.pdbx_description
1 polymer ?
#
loop_
_entity_poly.entity_id
_entity_poly.type
_entity_poly.pdbx_seq_one_letter_code
_entity_poly.pdbx_strand_id
1 'polypeptide(L)'
;MIHYNDVARHLQALNPQTSNEEINTTYQRMLQACITQTEALTHQMREQWETLLGTPPNPMEWEQINRRAQITAANLVYQDFLAPITEGIINQQLMDEDEEIIQNQMELLNNPTSWITDPYLIDVEPWINDLTIKIWPDASPRWLMYAATYCQRQYHLQLPLPTIDNPKINSILEAEITAHLRAHHVDAPETR
;
A
#
# COMPACT_ATOMS: atom_id res chain seq x y z
N MET A 1 8.45 29.81 2.21
CA MET A 1 9.89 29.88 1.85
C MET A 1 10.35 28.45 1.65
N ILE A 2 11.13 28.17 0.60
CA ILE A 2 11.58 26.81 0.29
C ILE A 2 12.89 26.57 1.06
N HIS A 3 12.95 25.50 1.85
CA HIS A 3 14.13 25.16 2.64
C HIS A 3 14.88 23.96 2.05
N TYR A 4 16.21 24.04 2.02
CA TYR A 4 17.08 22.96 1.52
C TYR A 4 16.81 21.62 2.21
N ASN A 5 16.67 21.64 3.55
CA ASN A 5 16.42 20.43 4.33
C ASN A 5 15.09 19.74 3.97
N ASP A 6 14.09 20.50 3.52
CA ASP A 6 12.82 19.92 3.10
C ASP A 6 12.95 19.20 1.77
N VAL A 7 13.69 19.80 0.83
CA VAL A 7 14.01 19.18 -0.48
C VAL A 7 14.85 17.92 -0.28
N ALA A 8 15.89 18.00 0.56
CA ALA A 8 16.75 16.87 0.91
C ALA A 8 15.94 15.69 1.46
N ARG A 9 15.06 15.97 2.43
CA ARG A 9 14.22 14.96 3.06
C ARG A 9 13.27 14.28 2.07
N HIS A 10 12.64 15.03 1.17
CA HIS A 10 11.71 14.44 0.19
C HIS A 10 12.45 13.56 -0.83
N LEU A 11 13.60 14.02 -1.33
CA LEU A 11 14.38 13.23 -2.29
C LEU A 11 14.98 11.97 -1.65
N GLN A 12 15.51 12.09 -0.44
CA GLN A 12 16.09 10.96 0.29
C GLN A 12 15.04 9.95 0.78
N ALA A 13 13.79 10.38 0.96
CA ALA A 13 12.68 9.46 1.25
C ALA A 13 12.35 8.56 0.05
N LEU A 14 12.49 9.07 -1.18
CA LEU A 14 12.31 8.28 -2.40
C LEU A 14 13.55 7.41 -2.69
N ASN A 15 14.75 7.98 -2.55
CA ASN A 15 15.99 7.27 -2.74
C ASN A 15 17.02 7.69 -1.68
N PRO A 16 17.28 6.85 -0.66
CA PRO A 16 18.24 7.17 0.40
C PRO A 16 19.66 7.48 -0.08
N GLN A 17 20.00 7.04 -1.30
CA GLN A 17 21.31 7.28 -1.93
C GLN A 17 21.34 8.55 -2.80
N THR A 18 20.28 9.36 -2.83
CA THR A 18 20.27 10.65 -3.55
C THR A 18 21.45 11.51 -3.11
N SER A 19 22.27 11.89 -4.08
CA SER A 19 23.50 12.64 -3.84
C SER A 19 23.22 14.07 -3.40
N ASN A 20 24.14 14.66 -2.62
CA ASN A 20 24.06 16.07 -2.24
C ASN A 20 24.05 17.03 -3.45
N GLU A 21 24.68 16.63 -4.56
CA GLU A 21 24.70 17.40 -5.80
C GLU A 21 23.30 17.46 -6.45
N GLU A 22 22.59 16.33 -6.46
CA GLU A 22 21.22 16.24 -6.97
C GLU A 22 20.23 17.02 -6.09
N ILE A 23 20.38 16.92 -4.77
CA ILE A 23 19.60 17.72 -3.80
C ILE A 23 19.84 19.21 -4.04
N ASN A 24 21.10 19.61 -4.18
CA ASN A 24 21.46 21.01 -4.42
C ASN A 24 20.91 21.50 -5.77
N THR A 25 21.03 20.70 -6.83
CA THR A 25 20.50 21.04 -8.15
C THR A 25 18.99 21.25 -8.10
N THR A 26 18.26 20.35 -7.46
CA THR A 26 16.80 20.45 -7.31
C THR A 26 16.41 21.66 -6.46
N TYR A 27 17.10 21.90 -5.35
CA TYR A 27 16.89 23.07 -4.51
C TYR A 27 17.10 24.38 -5.27
N GLN A 28 18.18 24.51 -6.05
CA GLN A 28 18.43 25.70 -6.86
C GLN A 28 17.35 25.90 -7.93
N ARG A 29 16.86 24.83 -8.56
CA ARG A 29 15.75 24.91 -9.51
C ARG A 29 14.46 25.39 -8.85
N MET A 30 14.15 24.87 -7.66
CA MET A 30 12.99 25.30 -6.88
C MET A 30 13.11 26.76 -6.43
N LEU A 31 14.29 27.20 -5.99
CA LEU A 31 14.54 28.61 -5.65
C LEU A 31 14.30 29.52 -6.86
N GLN A 32 14.88 29.18 -8.00
CA GLN A 32 14.73 29.98 -9.22
C GLN A 32 13.27 30.03 -9.68
N ALA A 33 12.57 28.89 -9.65
CA ALA A 33 11.14 28.83 -9.96
C ALA A 33 10.32 29.71 -9.01
N CYS A 34 10.63 29.69 -7.71
CA CYS A 34 9.93 30.49 -6.71
C CYS A 34 10.14 31.99 -6.93
N ILE A 35 11.35 32.42 -7.31
CA ILE A 35 11.63 33.82 -7.66
C ILE A 35 10.79 34.23 -8.87
N THR A 36 10.88 33.48 -9.97
CA THR A 36 10.14 33.76 -11.21
C THR A 36 8.63 33.79 -10.98
N GLN A 37 8.09 32.82 -10.24
CA GLN A 37 6.66 32.79 -9.93
C GLN A 37 6.24 33.93 -8.99
N THR A 38 7.08 34.31 -8.02
CA THR A 38 6.79 35.44 -7.14
C THR A 38 6.67 36.73 -7.94
N GLU A 39 7.60 36.98 -8.86
CA GLU A 39 7.58 38.16 -9.73
C GLU A 39 6.31 38.20 -10.58
N ALA A 40 5.97 37.08 -11.23
CA ALA A 40 4.76 36.97 -12.05
C ALA A 40 3.48 37.20 -11.24
N LEU A 41 3.35 36.55 -10.07
CA LEU A 41 2.18 36.69 -9.19
C LEU A 41 2.08 38.10 -8.60
N THR A 42 3.21 38.71 -8.24
CA THR A 42 3.24 40.09 -7.75
C THR A 42 2.71 41.05 -8.82
N HIS A 43 3.17 40.91 -10.06
CA HIS A 43 2.68 41.71 -11.18
C HIS A 43 1.18 41.51 -11.40
N GLN A 44 0.73 40.27 -11.48
CA GLN A 44 -0.68 39.94 -11.68
C GLN A 44 -1.58 40.49 -10.57
N MET A 45 -1.16 40.32 -9.30
CA MET A 45 -1.94 40.81 -8.15
C MET A 45 -2.00 42.34 -8.12
N ARG A 46 -0.95 43.02 -8.60
CA ARG A 46 -0.95 44.48 -8.77
C ARG A 46 -1.96 44.95 -9.80
N GLU A 47 -1.95 44.33 -10.98
CA GLU A 47 -2.88 44.67 -12.06
C GLU A 47 -4.33 44.44 -11.62
N GLN A 48 -4.58 43.35 -10.90
CA GLN A 48 -5.89 43.06 -10.31
C GLN A 48 -6.30 44.13 -9.29
N TRP A 49 -5.38 44.58 -8.43
CA TRP A 49 -5.63 45.64 -7.47
C TRP A 49 -6.01 46.96 -8.15
N GLU A 50 -5.21 47.40 -9.11
CA GLU A 50 -5.44 48.63 -9.87
C GLU A 50 -6.76 48.57 -10.65
N THR A 51 -7.11 47.40 -11.20
CA THR A 51 -8.39 47.18 -11.88
C THR A 51 -9.59 47.27 -10.93
N LEU A 52 -9.47 46.72 -9.72
CA LEU A 52 -10.56 46.66 -8.75
C LEU A 52 -10.79 47.97 -8.02
N LEU A 53 -9.73 48.70 -7.70
CA LEU A 53 -9.79 49.89 -6.83
C LEU A 53 -9.52 51.20 -7.59
N GLY A 54 -9.09 51.13 -8.85
CA GLY A 54 -8.84 52.30 -9.71
C GLY A 54 -7.61 53.12 -9.32
N THR A 55 -6.85 52.68 -8.32
CA THR A 55 -5.63 53.34 -7.83
C THR A 55 -4.52 52.34 -7.54
N PRO A 56 -3.25 52.72 -7.72
CA PRO A 56 -2.12 51.86 -7.37
C PRO A 56 -2.07 51.61 -5.86
N PRO A 57 -1.57 50.43 -5.43
CA PRO A 57 -1.41 50.12 -4.01
C PRO A 57 -0.39 51.06 -3.36
N ASN A 58 -0.68 51.46 -2.12
CA ASN A 58 0.27 52.20 -1.29
C ASN A 58 1.43 51.27 -0.82
N PRO A 59 2.51 51.80 -0.21
CA PRO A 59 3.67 50.98 0.17
C PRO A 59 3.35 49.80 1.10
N MET A 60 2.40 49.95 2.02
CA MET A 60 2.00 48.89 2.95
C MET A 60 1.20 47.80 2.24
N GLU A 61 0.28 48.19 1.36
CA GLU A 61 -0.49 47.29 0.50
C GLU A 61 0.42 46.53 -0.46
N TRP A 62 1.43 47.22 -1.01
CA TRP A 62 2.46 46.61 -1.85
C TRP A 62 3.24 45.53 -1.11
N GLU A 63 3.63 45.78 0.13
CA GLU A 63 4.31 44.79 0.95
C GLU A 63 3.42 43.56 1.24
N GLN A 64 2.11 43.77 1.44
CA GLN A 64 1.15 42.67 1.60
C GLN A 64 0.99 41.84 0.32
N ILE A 65 0.90 42.50 -0.84
CA ILE A 65 0.85 41.84 -2.15
C ILE A 65 2.11 40.99 -2.35
N ASN A 66 3.29 41.55 -2.11
CA ASN A 66 4.56 40.84 -2.24
C ASN A 66 4.63 39.61 -1.31
N ARG A 67 4.26 39.76 -0.03
CA ARG A 67 4.23 38.63 0.92
C ARG A 67 3.27 37.54 0.46
N ARG A 68 2.08 37.91 -0.02
CA ARG A 68 1.08 36.94 -0.50
C ARG A 68 1.57 36.22 -1.76
N ALA A 69 2.18 36.95 -2.70
CA ALA A 69 2.78 36.38 -3.90
C ALA A 69 3.89 35.39 -3.55
N GLN A 70 4.78 35.72 -2.61
CA GLN A 70 5.84 34.83 -2.14
C GLN A 70 5.30 33.53 -1.52
N ILE A 71 4.27 33.62 -0.67
CA ILE A 71 3.64 32.44 -0.05
C ILE A 71 3.00 31.57 -1.12
N THR A 72 2.24 32.19 -2.04
CA THR A 72 1.55 31.46 -3.11
C THR A 72 2.54 30.79 -4.06
N ALA A 73 3.58 31.51 -4.49
CA ALA A 73 4.65 30.97 -5.34
C ALA A 73 5.36 29.80 -4.68
N ALA A 74 5.71 29.92 -3.39
CA ALA A 74 6.35 28.83 -2.67
C ALA A 74 5.47 27.58 -2.66
N ASN A 75 4.18 27.72 -2.37
CA ASN A 75 3.25 26.58 -2.36
C ASN A 75 3.11 25.91 -3.74
N LEU A 76 2.98 26.70 -4.81
CA LEU A 76 2.89 26.18 -6.17
C LEU A 76 4.17 25.44 -6.56
N VAL A 77 5.34 25.99 -6.27
CA VAL A 77 6.62 25.33 -6.56
C VAL A 77 6.81 24.07 -5.72
N TYR A 78 6.39 24.07 -4.45
CA TYR A 78 6.38 22.85 -3.63
C TYR A 78 5.50 21.77 -4.27
N GLN A 79 4.31 22.15 -4.74
CA GLN A 79 3.38 21.23 -5.39
C GLN A 79 3.97 20.69 -6.70
N ASP A 80 4.53 21.54 -7.55
CA ASP A 80 5.05 21.13 -8.86
C ASP A 80 6.28 20.21 -8.75
N PHE A 81 7.14 20.44 -7.76
CA PHE A 81 8.42 19.73 -7.65
C PHE A 81 8.39 18.56 -6.67
N LEU A 82 7.70 18.69 -5.53
CA LEU A 82 7.76 17.68 -4.46
C LEU A 82 6.50 16.80 -4.39
N ALA A 83 5.32 17.27 -4.81
CA ALA A 83 4.11 16.43 -4.75
C ALA A 83 4.22 15.15 -5.59
N PRO A 84 4.77 15.16 -6.83
CA PRO A 84 4.97 13.93 -7.60
C PRO A 84 5.90 12.92 -6.91
N ILE A 85 6.86 13.41 -6.13
CA ILE A 85 7.79 12.58 -5.36
C ILE A 85 7.03 11.92 -4.20
N THR A 86 6.20 12.68 -3.49
CA THR A 86 5.36 12.15 -2.40
C THR A 86 4.37 11.09 -2.88
N GLU A 87 3.72 11.30 -4.03
CA GLU A 87 2.83 10.31 -4.63
C GLU A 87 3.60 9.04 -5.04
N GLY A 88 4.80 9.18 -5.60
CA GLY A 88 5.67 8.05 -5.92
C GLY A 88 6.04 7.21 -4.69
N ILE A 89 6.37 7.85 -3.56
CA ILE A 89 6.69 7.18 -2.30
C ILE A 89 5.49 6.38 -1.79
N ILE A 90 4.29 6.97 -1.79
CA ILE A 90 3.07 6.29 -1.32
C ILE A 90 2.78 5.04 -2.16
N ASN A 91 2.89 5.16 -3.49
CA ASN A 91 2.66 4.02 -4.38
C ASN A 91 3.70 2.92 -4.17
N GLN A 92 4.97 3.27 -3.97
CA GLN A 92 6.02 2.29 -3.70
C GLN A 92 5.78 1.57 -2.37
N GLN A 93 5.38 2.28 -1.31
CA GLN A 93 5.04 1.69 -0.02
C GLN A 93 3.88 0.70 -0.13
N LEU A 94 2.83 1.05 -0.88
CA LEU A 94 1.71 0.14 -1.12
C LEU A 94 2.13 -1.12 -1.89
N MET A 95 3.03 -0.99 -2.86
CA MET A 95 3.57 -2.14 -3.60
C MET A 95 4.45 -3.03 -2.72
N ASP A 96 5.29 -2.44 -1.87
CA ASP A 96 6.15 -3.18 -0.94
C ASP A 96 5.30 -3.93 0.10
N GLU A 97 4.20 -3.34 0.59
CA GLU A 97 3.23 -4.00 1.48
C GLU A 97 2.54 -5.18 0.79
N ASP A 98 2.10 -5.02 -0.46
CA ASP A 98 1.50 -6.12 -1.24
C ASP A 98 2.52 -7.25 -1.47
N GLU A 99 3.77 -6.92 -1.79
CA GLU A 99 4.85 -7.92 -1.94
C GLU A 99 5.14 -8.66 -0.64
N GLU A 100 5.18 -7.96 0.50
CA GLU A 100 5.39 -8.58 1.82
C GLU A 100 4.24 -9.52 2.20
N ILE A 101 2.99 -9.12 1.95
CA ILE A 101 1.80 -9.96 2.19
C ILE A 101 1.86 -11.22 1.32
N ILE A 102 2.15 -11.08 0.02
CA ILE A 102 2.28 -12.21 -0.91
C ILE A 102 3.41 -13.14 -0.45
N GLN A 103 4.56 -12.60 -0.07
CA GLN A 103 5.71 -13.39 0.37
C GLN A 103 5.40 -14.17 1.65
N ASN A 104 4.77 -13.52 2.65
CA ASN A 104 4.34 -14.17 3.88
C ASN A 104 3.33 -15.30 3.60
N GLN A 105 2.38 -15.06 2.70
CA GLN A 105 1.41 -16.07 2.29
C GLN A 105 2.09 -17.26 1.61
N MET A 106 3.06 -17.03 0.73
CA MET A 106 3.84 -18.09 0.09
C MET A 106 4.65 -18.90 1.12
N GLU A 107 5.24 -18.26 2.12
CA GLU A 107 5.99 -18.95 3.18
C GLU A 107 5.09 -19.85 4.02
N LEU A 108 3.91 -19.37 4.43
CA LEU A 108 2.92 -20.15 5.15
C LEU A 108 2.42 -21.35 4.32
N LEU A 109 2.14 -21.16 3.03
CA LEU A 109 1.64 -22.24 2.17
C LEU A 109 2.72 -23.28 1.84
N ASN A 110 3.99 -22.88 1.76
CA ASN A 110 5.10 -23.82 1.56
C ASN A 110 5.38 -24.66 2.83
N ASN A 111 5.10 -24.12 4.01
CA ASN A 111 5.27 -24.84 5.27
C ASN A 111 4.26 -25.99 5.41
N PRO A 112 4.70 -27.24 5.67
CA PRO A 112 3.81 -28.40 5.81
C PRO A 112 2.80 -28.33 6.94
N THR A 113 3.05 -27.53 7.99
CA THR A 113 2.24 -27.52 9.21
C THR A 113 1.54 -26.20 9.49
N SER A 114 1.87 -25.11 8.75
CA SER A 114 1.28 -23.78 8.98
C SER A 114 -0.24 -23.75 8.83
N TRP A 115 -0.81 -24.60 7.97
CA TRP A 115 -2.26 -24.74 7.86
C TRP A 115 -2.93 -25.26 9.15
N ILE A 116 -2.16 -25.86 10.08
CA ILE A 116 -2.60 -26.34 11.39
C ILE A 116 -2.23 -25.34 12.50
N THR A 117 -0.98 -24.85 12.50
CA THR A 117 -0.47 -24.00 13.58
C THR A 117 -1.01 -22.58 13.48
N ASP A 118 -1.15 -22.07 12.26
CA ASP A 118 -1.46 -20.67 11.97
C ASP A 118 -2.56 -20.53 10.90
N PRO A 119 -3.70 -21.24 11.03
CA PRO A 119 -4.74 -21.26 9.99
C PRO A 119 -5.34 -19.88 9.71
N TYR A 120 -5.35 -18.98 10.70
CA TYR A 120 -5.92 -17.64 10.58
C TYR A 120 -5.04 -16.67 9.81
N LEU A 121 -3.77 -17.02 9.59
CA LEU A 121 -2.82 -16.20 8.82
C LEU A 121 -2.82 -16.59 7.33
N ILE A 122 -3.52 -17.67 6.96
CA ILE A 122 -3.62 -18.11 5.58
C ILE A 122 -4.90 -17.54 4.97
N ASP A 123 -4.73 -16.62 4.02
CA ASP A 123 -5.84 -16.16 3.19
C ASP A 123 -6.31 -17.27 2.25
N VAL A 124 -7.54 -17.73 2.47
CA VAL A 124 -8.17 -18.78 1.65
C VAL A 124 -9.02 -18.14 0.57
N GLU A 125 -8.79 -18.57 -0.68
CA GLU A 125 -9.59 -18.20 -1.82
C GLU A 125 -11.08 -18.54 -1.58
N PRO A 126 -12.03 -17.61 -1.85
CA PRO A 126 -13.45 -17.84 -1.56
C PRO A 126 -14.00 -19.13 -2.17
N TRP A 127 -13.56 -19.48 -3.38
CA TRP A 127 -14.01 -20.70 -4.05
C TRP A 127 -13.49 -21.98 -3.40
N ILE A 128 -12.34 -21.96 -2.72
CA ILE A 128 -11.82 -23.10 -1.95
C ILE A 128 -12.68 -23.29 -0.70
N ASN A 129 -13.02 -22.20 -0.02
CA ASN A 129 -13.90 -22.25 1.14
C ASN A 129 -15.31 -22.77 0.76
N ASP A 130 -15.87 -22.32 -0.35
CA ASP A 130 -17.16 -22.82 -0.85
C ASP A 130 -17.07 -24.30 -1.24
N LEU A 131 -15.94 -24.73 -1.81
CA LEU A 131 -15.69 -26.12 -2.17
C LEU A 131 -15.65 -27.02 -0.94
N THR A 132 -14.95 -26.64 0.14
CA THR A 132 -14.88 -27.47 1.35
C THR A 132 -16.24 -27.61 2.04
N ILE A 133 -17.02 -26.53 2.11
CA ILE A 133 -18.41 -26.56 2.64
C ILE A 133 -19.29 -27.48 1.80
N LYS A 134 -19.15 -27.43 0.47
CA LYS A 134 -19.97 -28.26 -0.43
C LYS A 134 -19.64 -29.75 -0.33
N ILE A 135 -18.38 -30.09 -0.09
CA ILE A 135 -17.91 -31.48 -0.03
C ILE A 135 -18.16 -32.10 1.35
N TRP A 136 -18.01 -31.32 2.43
CA TRP A 136 -18.20 -31.76 3.81
C TRP A 136 -19.22 -30.90 4.56
N PRO A 137 -20.49 -30.87 4.13
CA PRO A 137 -21.51 -29.98 4.70
C PRO A 137 -21.82 -30.26 6.18
N ASP A 138 -21.59 -31.50 6.63
CA ASP A 138 -21.86 -31.93 8.00
C ASP A 138 -20.68 -31.71 8.96
N ALA A 139 -19.54 -31.21 8.46
CA ALA A 139 -18.37 -30.95 9.28
C ALA A 139 -18.53 -29.70 10.15
N SER A 140 -17.88 -29.68 11.31
CA SER A 140 -17.93 -28.51 12.20
C SER A 140 -17.25 -27.29 11.55
N PRO A 141 -17.66 -26.04 11.88
CA PRO A 141 -17.02 -24.83 11.35
C PRO A 141 -15.51 -24.78 11.61
N ARG A 142 -15.05 -25.26 12.78
CA ARG A 142 -13.62 -25.31 13.11
C ARG A 142 -12.88 -26.27 12.20
N TRP A 143 -13.44 -27.44 11.94
CA TRP A 143 -12.83 -28.41 11.00
C TRP A 143 -12.82 -27.86 9.57
N LEU A 144 -13.90 -27.23 9.13
CA LEU A 144 -14.00 -26.62 7.80
C LEU A 144 -12.94 -25.52 7.58
N MET A 145 -12.63 -24.72 8.61
CA MET A 145 -11.53 -23.76 8.56
C MET A 145 -10.19 -24.45 8.25
N TYR A 146 -9.84 -25.52 8.98
CA TYR A 146 -8.61 -26.28 8.74
C TYR A 146 -8.61 -26.99 7.38
N ALA A 147 -9.75 -27.52 6.95
CA ALA A 147 -9.89 -28.13 5.64
C ALA A 147 -9.70 -27.11 4.52
N ALA A 148 -10.21 -25.89 4.70
CA ALA A 148 -10.08 -24.80 3.74
C ALA A 148 -8.61 -24.33 3.63
N THR A 149 -7.91 -24.15 4.75
CA THR A 149 -6.47 -23.80 4.75
C THR A 149 -5.60 -24.92 4.19
N TYR A 150 -5.92 -26.18 4.49
CA TYR A 150 -5.26 -27.33 3.88
C TYR A 150 -5.48 -27.36 2.36
N CYS A 151 -6.71 -27.13 1.89
CA CYS A 151 -7.01 -27.08 0.46
C CYS A 151 -6.34 -25.88 -0.24
N GLN A 152 -6.25 -24.71 0.42
CA GLN A 152 -5.48 -23.57 -0.09
C GLN A 152 -4.00 -23.96 -0.33
N ARG A 153 -3.41 -24.69 0.62
CA ARG A 153 -2.06 -25.23 0.48
C ARG A 153 -1.96 -26.25 -0.66
N GLN A 154 -2.90 -27.19 -0.77
CA GLN A 154 -2.91 -28.15 -1.88
C GLN A 154 -2.99 -27.44 -3.24
N TYR A 155 -3.83 -26.41 -3.35
CA TYR A 155 -3.95 -25.60 -4.55
C TYR A 155 -2.62 -24.92 -4.92
N HIS A 156 -1.98 -24.26 -3.96
CA HIS A 156 -0.66 -23.64 -4.12
C HIS A 156 0.41 -24.63 -4.60
N LEU A 157 0.40 -25.84 -4.03
CA LEU A 157 1.34 -26.90 -4.39
C LEU A 157 0.93 -27.71 -5.62
N GLN A 158 -0.17 -27.33 -6.30
CA GLN A 158 -0.73 -28.04 -7.45
C GLN A 158 -1.05 -29.52 -7.16
N LEU A 159 -1.44 -29.81 -5.92
CA LEU A 159 -1.85 -31.12 -5.46
C LEU A 159 -3.37 -31.30 -5.61
N PRO A 160 -3.86 -32.56 -5.59
CA PRO A 160 -5.29 -32.84 -5.76
C PRO A 160 -6.17 -32.12 -4.73
N LEU A 161 -7.23 -31.49 -5.23
CA LEU A 161 -8.28 -30.85 -4.42
C LEU A 161 -9.50 -31.77 -4.31
N PRO A 162 -10.35 -31.56 -3.28
CA PRO A 162 -11.61 -32.27 -3.20
C PRO A 162 -12.50 -31.90 -4.39
N THR A 163 -13.31 -32.84 -4.86
CA THR A 163 -14.20 -32.63 -6.00
C THR A 163 -15.46 -33.48 -5.87
N ILE A 164 -16.56 -32.97 -6.40
CA ILE A 164 -17.87 -33.63 -6.35
C ILE A 164 -17.82 -34.96 -7.11
N ASP A 165 -17.02 -35.02 -8.18
CA ASP A 165 -16.99 -36.17 -9.10
C ASP A 165 -16.09 -37.31 -8.60
N ASN A 166 -15.33 -37.11 -7.51
CA ASN A 166 -14.40 -38.11 -6.99
C ASN A 166 -14.52 -38.28 -5.47
N PRO A 167 -15.55 -39.01 -4.98
CA PRO A 167 -15.72 -39.26 -3.55
C PRO A 167 -14.50 -39.92 -2.88
N LYS A 168 -13.73 -40.71 -3.64
CA LYS A 168 -12.55 -41.39 -3.13
C LYS A 168 -11.43 -40.41 -2.75
N ILE A 169 -11.19 -39.36 -3.53
CA ILE A 169 -10.19 -38.34 -3.15
C ILE A 169 -10.66 -37.58 -1.92
N ASN A 170 -11.96 -37.27 -1.83
CA ASN A 170 -12.53 -36.55 -0.69
C ASN A 170 -12.31 -37.34 0.61
N SER A 171 -12.59 -38.64 0.63
CA SER A 171 -12.36 -39.47 1.81
C SER A 171 -10.87 -39.59 2.20
N ILE A 172 -9.95 -39.60 1.22
CA ILE A 172 -8.51 -39.61 1.49
C ILE A 172 -8.09 -38.30 2.16
N LEU A 173 -8.50 -37.16 1.59
CA LEU A 173 -8.16 -35.84 2.12
C LEU A 173 -8.76 -35.62 3.51
N GLU A 174 -10.01 -36.04 3.73
CA GLU A 174 -10.67 -35.97 5.03
C GLU A 174 -9.93 -36.77 6.11
N ALA A 175 -9.48 -37.98 5.77
CA ALA A 175 -8.70 -38.83 6.66
C ALA A 175 -7.33 -38.21 6.98
N GLU A 176 -6.67 -37.63 5.97
CA GLU A 176 -5.38 -36.95 6.12
C GLU A 176 -5.50 -35.72 7.03
N ILE A 177 -6.44 -34.81 6.74
CA ILE A 177 -6.71 -33.62 7.56
C ILE A 177 -6.97 -34.05 9.01
N THR A 178 -7.88 -34.99 9.22
CA THR A 178 -8.25 -35.45 10.56
C THR A 178 -7.09 -36.11 11.31
N ALA A 179 -6.26 -36.90 10.62
CA ALA A 179 -5.07 -37.51 11.22
C ALA A 179 -4.06 -36.44 11.67
N HIS A 180 -3.84 -35.41 10.86
CA HIS A 180 -2.95 -34.30 11.18
C HIS A 180 -3.46 -33.46 12.36
N LEU A 181 -4.75 -33.13 12.39
CA LEU A 181 -5.36 -32.40 13.51
C LEU A 181 -5.20 -33.17 14.83
N ARG A 182 -5.45 -34.49 14.82
CA ARG A 182 -5.25 -35.36 15.99
C ARG A 182 -3.79 -35.40 16.43
N ALA A 183 -2.86 -35.52 15.49
CA ALA A 183 -1.42 -35.53 15.77
C ALA A 183 -0.94 -34.22 16.40
N HIS A 184 -1.63 -33.11 16.14
CA HIS A 184 -1.30 -31.78 16.69
C HIS A 184 -2.19 -31.39 17.88
N HIS A 185 -2.92 -32.34 18.46
CA HIS A 185 -3.83 -32.13 19.60
C HIS A 185 -4.87 -31.02 19.36
N VAL A 186 -5.23 -30.79 18.10
CA VAL A 186 -6.37 -29.95 17.75
C VAL A 186 -7.60 -30.84 17.85
N ASP A 187 -8.59 -30.44 18.63
CA ASP A 187 -9.89 -31.14 18.74
C ASP A 187 -10.52 -31.29 17.35
N ALA A 188 -10.25 -32.42 16.71
CA ALA A 188 -10.96 -32.86 15.53
C ALA A 188 -12.29 -33.44 16.03
N PRO A 189 -13.45 -32.85 15.72
CA PRO A 189 -14.71 -33.47 16.07
C PRO A 189 -14.75 -34.85 15.44
N GLU A 190 -15.17 -35.84 16.22
CA GLU A 190 -15.37 -37.21 15.75
C GLU A 190 -16.28 -37.17 14.53
N THR A 191 -15.75 -37.58 13.37
CA THR A 191 -16.56 -37.81 12.17
C THR A 191 -17.56 -38.92 12.48
N ARG A 192 -18.85 -38.63 12.24
CA ARG A 192 -19.95 -39.60 12.37
C ARG A 192 -20.08 -40.45 11.13
#